data_AF-A0A6L9ZGF0-F1
#
_entry.id   AF-A0A6L9ZGF0-F1
#
_cell.length_a   1.000
_cell.length_b   1.000
_cell.length_c   1.000
_cell.angle_alpha   90.00
_cell.angle_beta   90.00
_cell.angle_gamma   90.00
#
_symmetry.space_group_name_H-M   'P 1'
#
loop_
_entity.id
_entity.type
_entity.pdbx_description
1 polymer ?
#
loop_
_entity_poly.entity_id
_entity_poly.type
_entity_poly.pdbx_seq_one_letter_code
_entity_poly.pdbx_strand_id
1 'polypeptide(L)' 'IRAGARSTLATLWQVNDASTAEFMNQFYQQLNNPQLTKAEALRNAQLAFLKKTYPSTDYHRPHIWAPFILVGNWL' A
#
# COMPACT_ATOMS: atom_id res chain seq x y z
N ILE A 1 17.41 1.40 -1.53
CA ILE A 1 17.81 0.56 -2.70
C ILE A 1 19.27 0.08 -2.72
N ARG A 2 20.14 0.47 -1.77
CA ARG A 2 21.55 -0.02 -1.68
C ARG A 2 21.81 -1.19 -0.70
N ALA A 3 20.78 -1.91 -0.24
CA ALA A 3 20.92 -2.94 0.81
C ALA A 3 20.29 -4.31 0.45
N GLY A 4 20.42 -4.77 -0.80
CA GLY A 4 20.07 -6.15 -1.19
C GLY A 4 18.57 -6.51 -1.22
N ALA A 5 17.67 -5.59 -0.84
CA ALA A 5 16.23 -5.80 -0.94
C ALA A 5 15.79 -5.90 -2.41
N ARG A 6 15.12 -7.00 -2.78
CA ARG A 6 14.61 -7.24 -4.14
C ARG A 6 13.52 -6.24 -4.55
N SER A 7 12.79 -5.68 -3.59
CA SER A 7 11.76 -4.66 -3.78
C SER A 7 11.69 -3.78 -2.53
N THR A 8 11.49 -2.48 -2.68
CA THR A 8 11.29 -1.52 -1.58
C THR A 8 9.93 -0.85 -1.75
N LEU A 9 9.13 -0.74 -0.68
CA LEU A 9 7.93 0.10 -0.65
C LEU A 9 8.29 1.42 0.03
N ALA A 10 7.91 2.55 -0.55
CA ALA A 10 8.19 3.88 -0.03
C ALA A 10 6.97 4.80 -0.20
N THR A 11 6.95 5.90 0.55
CA THR A 11 5.93 6.95 0.41
C THR A 11 6.54 8.22 -0.18
N LEU A 12 5.80 8.89 -1.07
CA LEU A 12 6.21 10.16 -1.68
C LEU A 12 6.14 11.35 -0.70
N TRP A 13 5.26 11.28 0.30
CA TRP A 13 5.13 12.27 1.38
C TRP A 13 4.85 11.57 2.72
N GLN A 14 4.88 12.33 3.81
CA GLN A 14 4.53 11.81 5.13
C GLN A 14 3.04 11.49 5.20
N VAL A 15 2.72 10.28 5.68
CA VAL A 15 1.36 9.80 5.92
C VAL A 15 1.21 9.54 7.40
N ASN A 16 0.02 9.78 7.96
CA ASN A 16 -0.28 9.48 9.37
C ASN A 16 -0.04 7.99 9.68
N ASP A 17 0.58 7.70 10.83
CA ASP A 17 0.95 6.35 11.26
C ASP A 17 -0.24 5.38 11.30
N ALA A 18 -1.42 5.82 11.74
CA ALA A 18 -2.61 4.97 11.82
C ALA A 18 -3.08 4.53 10.44
N SER A 19 -3.10 5.46 9.48
CA SER A 19 -3.45 5.17 8.08
C SER A 19 -2.40 4.28 7.42
N THR A 20 -1.12 4.49 7.74
CA THR A 20 -0.01 3.68 7.23
C THR A 20 -0.11 2.24 7.74
N ALA A 21 -0.40 2.03 9.03
CA ALA A 21 -0.55 0.70 9.60
C ALA A 21 -1.72 -0.07 8.96
N GLU A 22 -2.88 0.57 8.77
CA GLU A 22 -4.03 -0.04 8.11
C GLU A 22 -3.71 -0.35 6.63
N PHE A 23 -3.00 0.54 5.94
CA PHE A 23 -2.61 0.34 4.54
C PHE A 23 -1.66 -0.84 4.39
N MET A 24 -0.65 -0.94 5.27
CA MET A 24 0.30 -2.04 5.26
C MET A 24 -0.37 -3.37 5.60
N ASN A 25 -1.33 -3.38 6.52
CA ASN A 25 -2.11 -4.58 6.82
C ASN A 25 -2.86 -5.09 5.58
N GLN A 26 -3.56 -4.20 4.87
CA GLN A 26 -4.23 -4.55 3.61
C GLN A 26 -3.23 -5.01 2.54
N PHE A 27 -2.12 -4.29 2.38
CA PHE A 27 -1.09 -4.66 1.41
C PHE A 27 -0.51 -6.05 1.67
N TYR A 28 -0.17 -6.38 2.91
CA TYR A 28 0.34 -7.71 3.27
C TYR A 28 -0.71 -8.80 3.13
N GLN A 29 -1.99 -8.52 3.41
CA GLN A 29 -3.07 -9.47 3.15
C GLN A 29 -3.18 -9.81 1.66
N GLN A 30 -3.07 -8.82 0.77
CA GLN A 30 -3.08 -9.04 -0.68
C GLN A 30 -1.79 -9.75 -1.15
N LEU A 31 -0.64 -9.37 -0.59
CA LEU A 31 0.65 -9.95 -0.96
C LEU A 31 0.79 -11.42 -0.53
N ASN A 32 0.07 -11.84 0.51
CA ASN A 32 0.05 -13.24 0.93
C ASN A 32 -0.70 -14.15 -0.07
N ASN A 33 -1.39 -13.59 -1.06
CA ASN A 33 -1.96 -14.36 -2.16
C ASN A 33 -0.87 -14.70 -3.18
N PRO A 34 -0.49 -15.98 -3.35
CA PRO A 34 0.56 -16.38 -4.29
C PRO A 34 0.20 -16.16 -5.76
N GLN A 35 -1.06 -15.86 -6.07
CA GLN A 35 -1.53 -15.56 -7.43
C GLN A 35 -1.35 -14.09 -7.82
N LEU A 36 -1.02 -13.21 -6.87
CA LEU A 36 -0.87 -11.78 -7.11
C LEU A 36 0.60 -11.38 -7.14
N THR A 37 0.96 -10.59 -8.14
CA THR A 37 2.24 -9.87 -8.14
C THR A 37 2.24 -8.79 -7.05
N LYS A 38 3.43 -8.31 -6.67
CA LYS A 38 3.56 -7.20 -5.71
C LYS A 38 2.86 -5.93 -6.18
N ALA A 39 2.89 -5.68 -7.50
CA ALA A 39 2.20 -4.54 -8.11
C ALA A 39 0.68 -4.66 -8.01
N GLU A 40 0.12 -5.85 -8.24
CA GLU A 40 -1.31 -6.12 -8.08
C GLU A 40 -1.75 -6.04 -6.62
N ALA A 41 -0.94 -6.56 -5.69
CA ALA A 41 -1.20 -6.44 -4.27
C ALA A 41 -1.25 -4.97 -3.82
N LEU A 42 -0.33 -4.14 -4.30
CA LEU A 42 -0.31 -2.70 -4.02
C LEU A 42 -1.56 -2.01 -4.59
N ARG A 43 -1.90 -2.27 -5.86
CA ARG A 43 -3.09 -1.71 -6.50
C ARG A 43 -4.37 -2.11 -5.76
N ASN A 44 -4.48 -3.36 -5.35
CA ASN A 44 -5.64 -3.86 -4.61
C ASN A 44 -5.77 -3.19 -3.25
N ALA A 45 -4.67 -2.96 -2.54
CA ALA A 45 -4.67 -2.21 -1.29
C ALA A 45 -5.14 -0.75 -1.48
N GLN A 46 -4.67 -0.07 -2.53
CA GLN A 46 -5.13 1.28 -2.88
C GLN A 46 -6.63 1.31 -3.22
N LEU A 47 -7.10 0.33 -4.01
CA LEU A 47 -8.52 0.21 -4.35
C LEU A 47 -9.40 -0.12 -3.14
N ALA A 48 -8.90 -0.90 -2.18
CA ALA A 48 -9.62 -1.18 -0.95
C ALA A 48 -9.86 0.10 -0.14
N PHE A 49 -8.85 0.97 -0.04
CA PHE A 49 -8.97 2.28 0.60
C PHE A 49 -9.90 3.25 -0.13
N LEU A 50 -10.03 3.11 -1.45
CA LEU A 50 -10.97 3.90 -2.27
C LEU A 50 -12.42 3.40 -2.19
N LYS A 51 -12.63 2.11 -1.93
CA LYS A 51 -13.97 1.49 -1.97
C LYS A 51 -14.60 1.30 -0.59
N LYS A 52 -13.79 1.17 0.45
CA LYS A 52 -14.25 0.86 1.80
C LYS A 52 -14.56 2.16 2.54
N THR A 53 -15.80 2.30 2.99
CA THR A 53 -16.19 3.38 3.90
C THR A 53 -15.74 3.00 5.31
N TYR A 54 -14.82 3.78 5.87
CA TYR A 54 -14.36 3.59 7.25
C TYR A 54 -15.18 4.51 8.17
N PRO A 55 -15.80 3.98 9.24
CA PRO A 55 -16.75 4.73 10.07
C PRO A 55 -16.12 5.92 10.82
N SER A 56 -14.80 5.90 11.03
CA SER A 56 -14.10 6.88 11.88
C SER A 56 -13.11 7.75 11.13
N THR A 57 -12.78 7.44 9.86
CA THR A 57 -11.73 8.13 9.12
C THR A 57 -12.05 8.18 7.62
N ASP A 58 -11.96 9.36 7.02
CA ASP A 58 -12.13 9.54 5.58
C ASP A 58 -10.85 9.14 4.82
N TYR A 59 -10.76 7.85 4.46
CA TYR A 59 -9.63 7.31 3.70
C TYR A 59 -9.71 7.55 2.19
N HIS A 60 -10.77 8.19 1.67
CA HIS A 60 -10.88 8.49 0.25
C HIS A 60 -9.90 9.57 -0.22
N ARG A 61 -9.33 10.33 0.72
CA ARG A 61 -8.41 11.42 0.40
C ARG A 61 -7.12 10.87 -0.23
N PRO A 62 -6.73 11.32 -1.43
CA PRO A 62 -5.54 10.82 -2.12
C PRO A 62 -4.24 10.91 -1.31
N HIS A 63 -4.15 11.85 -0.36
CA HIS A 63 -3.00 11.99 0.53
C HIS A 63 -2.69 10.73 1.36
N ILE A 64 -3.65 9.79 1.48
CA ILE A 64 -3.50 8.60 2.32
C ILE A 64 -3.00 7.39 1.53
N TRP A 65 -3.56 7.12 0.35
CA TRP A 65 -3.28 5.89 -0.41
C TRP A 65 -2.39 6.11 -1.65
N ALA A 66 -2.38 7.33 -2.21
CA ALA A 66 -1.59 7.64 -3.41
C ALA A 66 -0.06 7.75 -3.21
N PRO A 67 0.51 7.99 -2.01
CA PRO A 67 1.96 8.14 -1.90
C PRO A 67 2.71 6.82 -2.00
N PHE A 68 2.05 5.68 -1.77
CA PHE A 68 2.70 4.38 -1.74
C PHE A 68 3.14 3.96 -3.13
N ILE A 69 4.45 3.91 -3.31
CA ILE A 69 5.12 3.42 -4.51
C ILE A 69 6.01 2.26 -4.16
N LEU A 70 6.00 1.23 -5.00
CA LEU A 70 6.99 0.18 -4.93
C LEU A 70 8.21 0.63 -5.76
N VAL A 71 9.40 0.10 -5.53
CA VAL A 71 10.64 0.43 -6.27
C VAL A 71 11.50 -0.83 -6.25
N GLY A 72 11.84 -1.39 -7.41
CA GLY A 72 12.66 -2.60 -7.52
C GLY A 72 12.00 -3.67 -8.39
N ASN A 73 12.01 -4.94 -7.99
CA ASN A 73 11.32 -6.00 -8.71
C ASN A 73 9.81 -5.98 -8.40
N TRP A 74 8.99 -5.90 -9.45
CA TRP A 74 7.54 -5.72 -9.37
C TRP A 74 6.75 -7.01 -9.60
N LEU A 75 7.43 -8.03 -10.14
CA LEU A 75 6.91 -9.36 -10.46
C LEU A 75 7.02 -10.29 -9.26
#